data_AF-A0A6P0M481-F1
#
_entry.id   AF-A0A6P0M481-F1
#
_cell.length_a   1.000
_cell.length_b   1.000
_cell.length_c   1.000
_cell.angle_alpha   90.00
_cell.angle_beta   90.00
_cell.angle_gamma   90.00
#
_symmetry.space_group_name_H-M   'P 1'
#
loop_
_entity.id
_entity.type
_entity.pdbx_description
1 polymer ?
#
loop_
_entity_poly.entity_id
_entity_poly.type
_entity_poly.pdbx_seq_one_letter_code
_entity_poly.pdbx_strand_id
1 'polypeptide(L)'
;LAKEISPTYTDQGYLQLGDVVFTPLTNHTGGYHKLDAWGHQIMLNYRFHKSPEDFVGQVTLSQVLNGKIDRDSFKGRIVLIGVTAPSREDYFFTPYSKGNTIDDQTPGVVLHAHMVSQIISAVLDQRPLIRDWPAWREVVWIWGWCLTAGLVCWRCKSDLRLGVLLLALSILYGSCLGLLKQGYWVPLVPSALAVVVIGGFIVLYDQPSPHPLKSVK
;
A
#
# COMPACT_ATOMS: atom_id res chain seq x y z
N LEU A 1 3.67 4.77 -33.88
CA LEU A 1 4.72 3.73 -33.87
C LEU A 1 4.64 3.04 -32.52
N ALA A 2 4.00 1.86 -32.46
CA ALA A 2 4.06 1.04 -31.25
C ALA A 2 5.51 0.56 -31.15
N LYS A 3 6.24 1.00 -30.12
CA LYS A 3 7.55 0.43 -29.81
C LYS A 3 7.29 -1.04 -29.48
N GLU A 4 7.94 -1.96 -30.18
CA GLU A 4 7.76 -3.40 -29.95
C GLU A 4 8.41 -3.72 -28.59
N ILE A 5 7.59 -3.78 -27.54
CA ILE A 5 8.05 -4.09 -26.18
C ILE A 5 7.85 -5.58 -25.97
N SER A 6 8.94 -6.34 -26.06
CA SER A 6 8.93 -7.78 -25.81
C SER A 6 9.28 -8.08 -24.34
N PRO A 7 8.67 -9.11 -23.74
CA PRO A 7 9.06 -9.58 -22.41
C PRO A 7 10.48 -10.15 -22.43
N THR A 8 11.29 -9.72 -21.48
CA THR A 8 12.64 -10.23 -21.22
C THR A 8 12.75 -10.61 -19.75
N TYR A 9 13.82 -11.31 -19.39
CA TYR A 9 14.10 -11.70 -18.01
C TYR A 9 15.49 -11.20 -17.60
N THR A 10 15.58 -10.66 -16.39
CA THR A 10 16.86 -10.30 -15.78
C THR A 10 17.67 -11.55 -15.43
N ASP A 11 18.95 -11.39 -15.07
CA ASP A 11 19.81 -12.50 -14.59
C ASP A 11 19.23 -13.23 -13.37
N GLN A 12 18.40 -12.54 -12.59
CA GLN A 12 17.70 -13.08 -11.43
C GLN A 12 16.38 -13.78 -11.79
N GLY A 13 16.02 -13.84 -13.08
CA GLY A 13 14.78 -14.43 -13.59
C GLY A 13 13.55 -13.54 -13.42
N TYR A 14 13.71 -12.25 -13.10
CA TYR A 14 12.58 -11.33 -12.96
C TYR A 14 12.09 -10.83 -14.30
N LEU A 15 10.77 -10.75 -14.47
CA LEU A 15 10.14 -10.22 -15.67
C LEU A 15 10.54 -8.75 -15.86
N GLN A 16 10.97 -8.43 -17.07
CA GLN A 16 11.31 -7.08 -17.50
C GLN A 16 10.56 -6.75 -18.80
N LEU A 17 9.88 -5.60 -18.80
CA LEU A 17 9.21 -5.05 -19.97
C LEU A 17 9.77 -3.64 -20.24
N GLY A 18 10.49 -3.50 -21.34
CA GLY A 18 11.25 -2.28 -21.62
C GLY A 18 12.27 -2.02 -20.50
N ASP A 19 12.20 -0.85 -19.88
CA ASP A 19 13.10 -0.44 -18.79
C ASP A 19 12.55 -0.77 -17.39
N VAL A 20 11.37 -1.40 -17.31
CA VAL A 20 10.69 -1.68 -16.04
C VAL A 20 10.90 -3.14 -15.63
N VAL A 21 11.49 -3.33 -14.45
CA VAL A 21 11.65 -4.64 -13.81
C VAL A 21 10.52 -4.86 -12.79
N PHE A 22 9.83 -5.99 -12.90
CA PHE A 22 8.82 -6.44 -11.97
C PHE A 22 9.49 -7.34 -10.92
N THR A 23 9.81 -6.77 -9.76
CA THR A 23 10.46 -7.52 -8.67
C THR A 23 9.39 -8.32 -7.92
N PRO A 24 9.51 -9.66 -7.85
CA PRO A 24 8.53 -10.48 -7.17
C PRO A 24 8.60 -10.31 -5.65
N LEU A 25 7.47 -10.56 -4.99
CA LEU A 25 7.38 -10.73 -3.55
C LEU A 25 8.28 -11.87 -3.11
N THR A 26 8.90 -11.71 -1.94
CA THR A 26 9.65 -12.78 -1.29
C THR A 26 8.95 -13.21 0.00
N ASN A 27 9.41 -14.29 0.63
CA ASN A 27 8.91 -14.77 1.92
C ASN A 27 8.91 -13.69 3.03
N HIS A 28 9.72 -12.64 2.86
CA HIS A 28 9.82 -11.49 3.74
C HIS A 28 9.71 -10.22 2.91
N THR A 29 8.50 -9.65 2.83
CA THR A 29 8.27 -8.41 2.09
C THR A 29 7.56 -7.41 2.99
N GLY A 30 8.29 -6.40 3.47
CA GLY A 30 7.80 -5.45 4.47
C GLY A 30 7.07 -6.13 5.64
N GLY A 31 5.81 -5.76 5.85
CA GLY A 31 4.97 -6.34 6.91
C GLY A 31 4.46 -7.77 6.66
N TYR A 32 4.67 -8.34 5.47
CA TYR A 32 4.28 -9.71 5.17
C TYR A 32 5.42 -10.68 5.47
N HIS A 33 5.15 -11.61 6.39
CA HIS A 33 6.06 -12.70 6.75
C HIS A 33 5.43 -14.05 6.40
N LYS A 34 6.25 -14.99 5.92
CA LYS A 34 5.83 -16.34 5.54
C LYS A 34 4.82 -16.34 4.38
N LEU A 35 4.97 -15.41 3.46
CA LEU A 35 4.23 -15.46 2.19
C LEU A 35 4.60 -16.73 1.44
N ASP A 36 3.60 -17.37 0.86
CA ASP A 36 3.82 -18.39 -0.17
C ASP A 36 4.22 -17.67 -1.47
N ALA A 37 5.52 -17.38 -1.60
CA ALA A 37 6.07 -16.63 -2.73
C ALA A 37 6.25 -17.50 -3.99
N TRP A 38 5.31 -18.40 -4.26
CA TRP A 38 5.32 -19.22 -5.47
C TRP A 38 4.87 -18.40 -6.70
N GLY A 39 5.66 -18.51 -7.76
CA GLY A 39 5.43 -17.78 -9.01
C GLY A 39 5.93 -16.34 -8.98
N HIS A 40 5.44 -15.53 -9.92
CA HIS A 40 5.86 -14.15 -10.09
C HIS A 40 4.79 -13.18 -9.56
N GLN A 41 4.69 -13.08 -8.24
CA GLN A 41 3.71 -12.24 -7.57
C GLN A 41 4.27 -10.86 -7.27
N ILE A 42 3.51 -9.79 -7.48
CA ILE A 42 3.91 -8.41 -7.16
C ILE A 42 2.78 -7.70 -6.43
N MET A 43 3.09 -6.64 -5.67
CA MET A 43 2.04 -5.82 -5.05
C MET A 43 1.19 -5.11 -6.11
N LEU A 44 -0.11 -5.05 -5.86
CA LEU A 44 -1.07 -4.36 -6.71
C LEU A 44 -1.30 -2.93 -6.22
N ASN A 45 -0.89 -1.95 -7.03
CA ASN A 45 -1.15 -0.53 -6.89
C ASN A 45 -2.53 -0.21 -7.48
N TYR A 46 -3.57 -0.48 -6.68
CA TYR A 46 -4.95 -0.18 -7.04
C TYR A 46 -5.15 1.29 -7.43
N ARG A 47 -6.01 1.54 -8.41
CA ARG A 47 -6.39 2.92 -8.78
C ARG A 47 -7.68 3.28 -8.03
N PHE A 48 -7.67 4.45 -7.38
CA PHE A 48 -8.82 4.91 -6.59
C PHE A 48 -10.03 5.21 -7.46
N HIS A 49 -11.18 4.63 -7.11
CA HIS A 49 -12.47 4.86 -7.75
C HIS A 49 -13.60 4.86 -6.71
N LYS A 50 -14.76 5.44 -7.07
CA LYS A 50 -15.90 5.55 -6.16
C LYS A 50 -16.59 4.19 -5.92
N SER A 51 -16.58 3.31 -6.92
CA SER A 51 -17.01 1.91 -6.84
C SER A 51 -15.96 1.01 -7.51
N PRO A 52 -15.91 -0.31 -7.19
CA PRO A 52 -15.09 -1.27 -7.91
C PRO A 52 -15.37 -1.28 -9.42
N GLU A 53 -16.63 -1.05 -9.80
CA GLU A 53 -17.10 -1.12 -11.18
C GLU A 53 -16.79 0.13 -12.01
N ASP A 54 -16.54 1.27 -11.36
CA ASP A 54 -16.31 2.57 -12.01
C ASP A 54 -14.90 2.70 -12.62
N PHE A 55 -14.00 1.76 -12.34
CA PHE A 55 -12.61 1.85 -12.80
C PHE A 55 -12.48 1.76 -14.33
N VAL A 56 -13.25 0.88 -14.96
CA VAL A 56 -13.17 0.59 -16.39
C VAL A 56 -14.56 0.64 -17.01
N GLY A 57 -14.65 1.09 -18.27
CA GLY A 57 -15.90 1.04 -19.00
C GLY A 57 -16.35 -0.41 -19.18
N GLN A 58 -17.58 -0.71 -18.77
CA GLN A 58 -18.15 -2.05 -18.85
C GLN A 58 -19.30 -2.10 -19.86
N VAL A 59 -19.40 -3.23 -20.55
CA VAL A 59 -20.49 -3.51 -21.49
C VAL A 59 -20.98 -4.92 -21.22
N THR A 60 -22.29 -5.08 -21.06
CA THR A 60 -22.88 -6.41 -20.82
C THR A 60 -22.89 -7.24 -22.10
N LEU A 61 -22.75 -8.56 -21.95
CA LEU A 61 -22.85 -9.48 -23.09
C LEU A 61 -24.17 -9.30 -23.86
N SER A 62 -25.26 -9.06 -23.14
CA SER A 62 -26.58 -8.78 -23.72
C SER A 62 -26.59 -7.52 -24.59
N GLN A 63 -25.88 -6.45 -24.24
CA GLN A 63 -25.75 -5.25 -25.09
C GLN A 63 -24.95 -5.55 -26.35
N VAL A 64 -23.88 -6.33 -26.25
CA VAL A 64 -23.06 -6.76 -27.40
C VAL A 64 -23.90 -7.60 -28.37
N LEU A 65 -24.63 -8.60 -27.86
CA LEU A 65 -25.46 -9.50 -28.68
C LEU A 65 -26.63 -8.77 -29.36
N ASN A 66 -27.20 -7.76 -28.71
CA ASN A 66 -28.27 -6.93 -29.27
C ASN A 66 -27.76 -5.80 -30.19
N GLY A 67 -26.45 -5.71 -30.46
CA GLY A 67 -25.87 -4.65 -31.27
C GLY A 67 -26.00 -3.25 -30.67
N LYS A 68 -26.25 -3.14 -29.36
CA LYS A 68 -26.38 -1.86 -28.62
C LYS A 68 -25.01 -1.32 -28.19
N ILE A 69 -24.02 -1.44 -29.06
CA ILE A 69 -22.63 -1.05 -28.80
C ILE A 69 -22.08 -0.30 -30.00
N ASP A 70 -21.30 0.74 -29.72
CA ASP A 70 -20.48 1.37 -30.74
C ASP A 70 -19.25 0.49 -31.02
N ARG A 71 -19.02 0.15 -32.30
CA ARG A 71 -17.90 -0.72 -32.68
C ARG A 71 -16.56 -0.07 -32.44
N ASP A 72 -16.48 1.26 -32.53
CA ASP A 72 -15.24 2.00 -32.31
C ASP A 72 -14.82 2.01 -30.82
N SER A 73 -15.75 1.70 -29.91
CA SER A 73 -15.48 1.63 -28.48
C SER A 73 -14.44 0.56 -28.08
N PHE A 74 -14.20 -0.46 -28.92
CA PHE A 74 -13.22 -1.53 -28.63
C PHE A 74 -11.89 -1.37 -29.38
N LYS A 75 -11.84 -0.51 -30.39
CA LYS A 75 -10.71 -0.44 -31.31
C LYS A 75 -9.45 0.07 -30.59
N GLY A 76 -8.35 -0.69 -30.68
CA GLY A 76 -7.07 -0.34 -30.06
C GLY A 76 -7.06 -0.42 -28.54
N ARG A 77 -8.03 -1.13 -27.94
CA ARG A 77 -8.12 -1.32 -26.48
C ARG A 77 -7.95 -2.78 -26.12
N ILE A 78 -7.53 -3.03 -24.88
CA ILE A 78 -7.58 -4.37 -24.30
C ILE A 78 -8.99 -4.60 -23.76
N VAL A 79 -9.61 -5.68 -24.21
CA VAL A 79 -10.96 -6.07 -23.80
C VAL A 79 -10.84 -7.30 -22.92
N LEU A 80 -11.35 -7.18 -21.69
CA LEU A 80 -11.42 -8.27 -20.73
C LEU A 80 -12.86 -8.78 -20.68
N ILE A 81 -13.02 -10.10 -20.80
CA ILE A 81 -14.33 -10.76 -20.76
C ILE A 81 -14.35 -11.63 -19.51
N GLY A 82 -15.35 -11.41 -18.67
CA GLY A 82 -15.52 -12.15 -17.42
C GLY A 82 -16.91 -11.98 -16.84
N VAL A 83 -17.14 -12.59 -15.69
CA VAL A 83 -18.45 -12.61 -15.02
C VAL A 83 -18.44 -11.57 -13.89
N THR A 84 -19.47 -10.71 -13.87
CA THR A 84 -19.73 -9.73 -12.81
C THR A 84 -21.08 -9.95 -12.14
N ALA A 85 -21.72 -11.09 -12.41
CA ALA A 85 -22.90 -11.54 -11.68
C ALA A 85 -22.45 -12.12 -10.32
N PRO A 86 -23.11 -11.77 -9.20
CA PRO A 86 -22.73 -12.26 -7.87
C PRO A 86 -22.56 -13.78 -7.85
N SER A 87 -21.31 -14.21 -7.77
CA SER A 87 -20.86 -15.60 -7.80
C SER A 87 -19.92 -15.79 -6.62
N ARG A 88 -20.01 -16.91 -5.89
CA ARG A 88 -19.15 -17.11 -4.73
C ARG A 88 -17.67 -17.34 -5.07
N GLU A 89 -17.33 -17.62 -6.33
CA GLU A 89 -15.99 -18.15 -6.66
C GLU A 89 -15.00 -17.12 -7.26
N ASP A 90 -15.47 -16.00 -7.83
CA ASP A 90 -14.60 -15.02 -8.52
C ASP A 90 -14.78 -13.59 -7.99
N TYR A 91 -14.90 -13.46 -6.66
CA TYR A 91 -15.05 -12.17 -5.99
C TYR A 91 -14.05 -12.04 -4.85
N PHE A 92 -13.42 -10.88 -4.78
CA PHE A 92 -12.31 -10.63 -3.86
C PHE A 92 -12.58 -9.37 -3.03
N PHE A 93 -12.31 -9.45 -1.73
CA PHE A 93 -12.23 -8.27 -0.89
C PHE A 93 -11.00 -7.46 -1.27
N THR A 94 -11.20 -6.18 -1.57
CA THR A 94 -10.13 -5.24 -1.91
C THR A 94 -10.14 -4.06 -0.93
N PRO A 95 -9.09 -3.21 -0.91
CA PRO A 95 -9.10 -2.00 -0.09
C PRO A 95 -10.24 -1.02 -0.41
N TYR A 96 -10.99 -1.22 -1.50
CA TYR A 96 -12.15 -0.40 -1.88
C TYR A 96 -13.50 -1.05 -1.57
N SER A 97 -13.51 -2.25 -0.99
CA SER A 97 -14.73 -2.86 -0.48
C SER A 97 -15.29 -2.02 0.67
N LYS A 98 -16.52 -1.52 0.51
CA LYS A 98 -17.18 -0.62 1.49
C LYS A 98 -17.95 -1.36 2.59
N GLY A 99 -17.92 -2.68 2.56
CA GLY A 99 -18.58 -3.54 3.53
C GLY A 99 -18.11 -4.99 3.40
N ASN A 100 -18.80 -5.88 4.11
CA ASN A 100 -18.48 -7.30 4.16
C ASN A 100 -19.46 -8.16 3.34
N THR A 101 -20.25 -7.54 2.47
CA THR A 101 -21.21 -8.25 1.61
C THR A 101 -20.57 -8.64 0.28
N ILE A 102 -21.17 -9.60 -0.43
CA ILE A 102 -20.70 -10.02 -1.76
C ILE A 102 -20.80 -8.84 -2.75
N ASP A 103 -21.81 -7.98 -2.59
CA ASP A 103 -22.01 -6.79 -3.43
C ASP A 103 -20.92 -5.72 -3.22
N ASP A 104 -20.17 -5.79 -2.10
CA ASP A 104 -19.01 -4.93 -1.82
C ASP A 104 -17.68 -5.51 -2.34
N GLN A 105 -17.69 -6.75 -2.83
CA GLN A 105 -16.49 -7.41 -3.34
C GLN A 105 -16.22 -6.98 -4.78
N THR A 106 -14.94 -7.02 -5.16
CA THR A 106 -14.52 -6.70 -6.52
C THR A 106 -14.55 -7.98 -7.38
N PRO A 107 -15.26 -7.99 -8.53
CA PRO A 107 -15.23 -9.13 -9.44
C PRO A 107 -13.80 -9.41 -9.94
N GLY A 108 -13.45 -10.67 -10.14
CA GLY A 108 -12.11 -11.08 -10.56
C GLY A 108 -11.68 -10.43 -11.87
N VAL A 109 -12.59 -10.28 -12.85
CA VAL A 109 -12.29 -9.58 -14.11
C VAL A 109 -11.85 -8.11 -13.90
N VAL A 110 -12.41 -7.44 -12.89
CA VAL A 110 -12.02 -6.06 -12.51
C VAL A 110 -10.64 -6.07 -11.86
N LEU A 111 -10.32 -7.09 -11.06
CA LEU A 111 -8.99 -7.26 -10.49
C LEU A 111 -7.93 -7.48 -11.59
N HIS A 112 -8.22 -8.31 -12.59
CA HIS A 112 -7.37 -8.49 -13.77
C HIS A 112 -7.21 -7.18 -14.55
N ALA A 113 -8.26 -6.36 -14.64
CA ALA A 113 -8.17 -5.03 -15.24
C ALA A 113 -7.19 -4.12 -14.49
N HIS A 114 -7.18 -4.17 -13.15
CA HIS A 114 -6.19 -3.44 -12.35
C HIS A 114 -4.76 -3.92 -12.61
N MET A 115 -4.55 -5.24 -12.72
CA MET A 115 -3.24 -5.83 -13.01
C MET A 115 -2.73 -5.38 -14.39
N VAL A 116 -3.56 -5.50 -15.43
CA VAL A 116 -3.22 -5.08 -16.79
C VAL A 116 -2.93 -3.58 -16.84
N SER A 117 -3.79 -2.77 -16.22
CA SER A 117 -3.59 -1.32 -16.14
C SER A 117 -2.28 -0.97 -15.43
N GLN A 118 -1.93 -1.66 -14.34
CA GLN A 118 -0.67 -1.47 -13.65
C GLN A 118 0.53 -1.76 -14.56
N ILE A 119 0.54 -2.92 -15.23
CA ILE A 119 1.65 -3.30 -16.12
C ILE A 119 1.84 -2.26 -17.22
N ILE A 120 0.76 -1.88 -17.90
CA ILE A 120 0.81 -0.92 -19.01
C ILE A 120 1.23 0.46 -18.52
N SER A 121 0.65 0.95 -17.42
CA SER A 121 0.99 2.27 -16.88
C SER A 121 2.41 2.31 -16.34
N ALA A 122 2.92 1.20 -15.79
CA ALA A 122 4.30 1.11 -15.34
C ALA A 122 5.25 1.24 -16.53
N VAL A 123 4.99 0.52 -17.62
CA VAL A 123 5.85 0.48 -18.81
C VAL A 123 5.76 1.77 -19.65
N LEU A 124 4.54 2.29 -19.87
CA LEU A 124 4.31 3.44 -20.76
C LEU A 124 4.40 4.79 -20.02
N ASP A 125 3.83 4.87 -18.82
CA ASP A 125 3.70 6.12 -18.07
C ASP A 125 4.68 6.22 -16.89
N GLN A 126 5.58 5.23 -16.71
CA GLN A 126 6.50 5.13 -15.57
C GLN A 126 5.77 5.21 -14.21
N ARG A 127 4.54 4.68 -14.14
CA ARG A 127 3.77 4.63 -12.89
C ARG A 127 4.52 3.76 -11.87
N PRO A 128 4.76 4.26 -10.65
CA PRO A 128 5.53 3.53 -9.65
C PRO A 128 4.82 2.23 -9.24
N LEU A 129 5.59 1.14 -9.23
CA LEU A 129 5.21 -0.13 -8.62
C LEU A 129 5.46 -0.05 -7.10
N ILE A 130 4.57 -0.65 -6.32
CA ILE A 130 4.76 -0.71 -4.86
C ILE A 130 5.85 -1.75 -4.57
N ARG A 131 6.87 -1.31 -3.84
CA ARG A 131 8.03 -2.09 -3.41
C ARG A 131 8.33 -1.78 -1.95
N ASP A 132 8.84 -2.76 -1.25
CA ASP A 132 9.32 -2.62 0.12
C ASP A 132 10.79 -2.16 0.15
N TRP A 133 11.27 -1.89 1.37
CA TRP A 133 12.67 -1.65 1.62
C TRP A 133 13.38 -2.94 2.03
N PRO A 134 14.68 -3.08 1.71
CA PRO A 134 15.49 -4.10 2.32
C PRO A 134 15.47 -3.91 3.83
N ALA A 135 15.43 -5.03 4.56
CA ALA A 135 15.22 -5.06 6.01
C ALA A 135 16.13 -4.11 6.80
N TRP A 136 17.39 -3.92 6.40
CA TRP A 136 18.30 -3.01 7.09
C TRP A 136 17.85 -1.54 7.03
N ARG A 137 17.23 -1.10 5.93
CA ARG A 137 16.68 0.27 5.81
C ARG A 137 15.47 0.46 6.71
N GLU A 138 14.63 -0.57 6.84
CA GLU A 138 13.50 -0.56 7.76
C GLU A 138 13.95 -0.48 9.22
N VAL A 139 15.00 -1.21 9.58
CA VAL A 139 15.61 -1.13 10.92
C VAL A 139 16.13 0.29 11.18
N VAL A 140 16.93 0.85 10.28
CA VAL A 140 17.46 2.23 10.42
C VAL A 140 16.31 3.24 10.56
N TRP A 141 15.24 3.07 9.79
CA TRP A 141 14.05 3.92 9.86
C TRP A 141 13.39 3.89 11.24
N ILE A 142 13.11 2.68 11.76
CA ILE A 142 12.49 2.50 13.08
C ILE A 142 13.39 3.07 14.18
N TRP A 143 14.70 2.78 14.12
CA TRP A 143 15.68 3.33 15.07
C TRP A 143 15.73 4.86 15.04
N GLY A 144 15.64 5.47 13.86
CA GLY A 144 15.54 6.91 13.71
C GLY A 144 14.34 7.48 14.49
N TRP A 145 13.18 6.85 14.38
CA TRP A 145 11.96 7.26 15.11
C TRP A 145 12.03 6.98 16.63
N CYS A 146 12.73 5.93 17.05
CA CYS A 146 13.03 5.71 18.46
C CYS A 146 13.87 6.86 19.04
N LEU A 147 14.93 7.26 18.34
CA LEU A 147 15.84 8.31 18.77
C LEU A 147 15.15 9.68 18.78
N THR A 148 14.30 9.99 17.79
CA THR A 148 13.55 11.24 17.79
C THR A 148 12.58 11.31 18.96
N ALA A 149 11.85 10.24 19.26
CA ALA A 149 10.98 10.18 20.43
C ALA A 149 11.75 10.39 21.74
N GLY A 150 12.87 9.68 21.93
CA GLY A 150 13.73 9.84 23.11
C GLY A 150 14.30 11.26 23.26
N LEU A 151 14.79 11.84 22.17
CA LEU A 151 15.35 13.20 22.17
C LEU A 151 14.29 14.26 22.49
N VAL A 152 13.10 14.14 21.91
CA VAL A 152 11.95 15.02 22.19
C VAL A 152 11.60 14.96 23.68
N CYS A 153 11.48 13.76 24.24
CA CYS A 153 11.16 13.61 25.65
C CYS A 153 12.25 14.16 26.57
N TRP A 154 13.52 14.03 26.20
CA TRP A 154 14.63 14.56 27.00
C TRP A 154 14.71 16.10 26.97
N ARG A 155 14.40 16.74 25.83
CA ARG A 155 14.60 18.20 25.67
C ARG A 155 13.35 19.03 25.87
N CYS A 156 12.16 18.48 25.68
CA CYS A 156 10.91 19.21 25.83
C CYS A 156 10.40 19.18 27.27
N LYS A 157 9.96 20.34 27.76
CA LYS A 157 9.23 20.48 29.03
C LYS A 157 7.92 19.68 28.97
N SER A 158 7.46 19.21 30.14
CA SER A 158 6.27 18.37 30.30
C SER A 158 5.06 18.85 29.47
N ASP A 159 4.74 20.14 29.54
CA ASP A 159 3.53 20.70 28.90
C ASP A 159 3.60 20.71 27.35
N LEU A 160 4.80 20.79 26.76
CA LEU A 160 4.99 20.82 25.31
C LEU A 160 5.26 19.42 24.72
N ARG A 161 5.61 18.45 25.57
CA ARG A 161 6.06 17.11 25.13
C ARG A 161 4.99 16.39 24.31
N LEU A 162 3.73 16.43 24.74
CA LEU A 162 2.62 15.82 24.02
C LEU A 162 2.41 16.44 22.62
N GLY A 163 2.46 17.78 22.53
CA GLY A 163 2.31 18.48 21.25
C GLY A 163 3.42 18.11 20.25
N VAL A 164 4.66 18.02 20.72
CA VAL A 164 5.80 17.65 19.85
C VAL A 164 5.75 16.17 19.44
N LEU A 165 5.29 15.27 20.31
CA LEU A 165 5.08 13.86 19.96
C LEU A 165 3.97 13.69 18.89
N LEU A 166 2.87 14.43 19.01
CA LEU A 166 1.81 14.44 17.99
C LEU A 166 2.29 15.00 16.65
N LEU A 167 3.13 16.04 16.69
CA LEU A 167 3.78 16.57 15.49
C LEU A 167 4.72 15.54 14.86
N ALA A 168 5.52 14.83 15.67
CA ALA A 168 6.40 13.76 15.19
C ALA A 168 5.60 12.63 14.52
N LEU A 169 4.47 12.21 15.09
CA LEU A 169 3.58 11.22 14.48
C LEU A 169 2.96 11.72 13.17
N SER A 170 2.62 13.01 13.08
CA SER A 170 2.10 13.62 11.87
C SER A 170 3.15 13.69 10.75
N ILE A 171 4.41 14.02 11.10
CA ILE A 171 5.54 13.98 10.17
C ILE A 171 5.82 12.53 9.71
N LEU A 172 5.81 11.56 10.63
CA LEU A 172 5.95 10.14 10.32
C LEU A 172 4.88 9.72 9.31
N TYR A 173 3.60 9.99 9.60
CA TYR A 173 2.49 9.68 8.72
C TYR A 173 2.64 10.33 7.34
N GLY A 174 2.95 11.63 7.30
CA GLY A 174 3.17 12.37 6.05
C GLY A 174 4.34 11.82 5.24
N SER A 175 5.44 11.42 5.88
CA SER A 175 6.60 10.82 5.23
C SER A 175 6.28 9.44 4.63
N CYS A 176 5.57 8.58 5.37
CA CYS A 176 5.12 7.29 4.87
C CYS A 176 4.16 7.44 3.68
N LEU A 177 3.22 8.39 3.74
CA LEU A 177 2.34 8.69 2.60
C LEU A 177 3.10 9.21 1.38
N GLY A 178 4.06 10.11 1.59
CA GLY A 178 4.89 10.66 0.51
C GLY A 178 5.70 9.57 -0.19
N LEU A 179 6.31 8.67 0.59
CA LEU A 179 7.05 7.51 0.07
C LEU A 179 6.13 6.52 -0.64
N LEU A 180 4.93 6.26 -0.11
CA LEU A 180 3.95 5.37 -0.74
C LEU A 180 3.52 5.90 -2.13
N LYS A 181 3.33 7.21 -2.27
CA LYS A 181 3.05 7.84 -3.58
C LYS A 181 4.17 7.63 -4.60
N GLN A 182 5.40 7.47 -4.14
CA GLN A 182 6.57 7.15 -4.97
C GLN A 182 6.77 5.64 -5.18
N GLY A 183 5.89 4.80 -4.63
CA GLY A 183 5.96 3.34 -4.72
C GLY A 183 6.73 2.68 -3.59
N TYR A 184 7.16 3.40 -2.55
CA TYR A 184 7.88 2.82 -1.42
C TYR A 184 6.93 2.57 -0.24
N TRP A 185 6.79 1.30 0.15
CA TRP A 185 6.07 0.91 1.35
C TRP A 185 7.06 0.78 2.52
N VAL A 186 6.85 1.59 3.57
CA VAL A 186 7.78 1.75 4.71
C VAL A 186 7.01 1.51 6.03
N PRO A 187 7.65 0.95 7.09
CA PRO A 187 6.98 0.52 8.30
C PRO A 187 6.42 1.67 9.16
N LEU A 188 5.19 2.10 8.86
CA LEU A 188 4.47 3.10 9.65
C LEU A 188 4.14 2.59 11.07
N VAL A 189 3.53 1.41 11.17
CA VAL A 189 3.01 0.88 12.45
C VAL A 189 4.13 0.62 13.47
N PRO A 190 5.22 -0.10 13.14
CA PRO A 190 6.33 -0.29 14.09
C PRO A 190 6.96 1.04 14.53
N SER A 191 7.12 2.00 13.61
CA SER A 191 7.69 3.31 13.93
C SER A 191 6.77 4.15 14.82
N ALA A 192 5.45 4.10 14.58
CA ALA A 192 4.47 4.78 15.42
C ALA A 192 4.43 4.19 16.83
N LEU A 193 4.47 2.85 16.94
CA LEU A 193 4.55 2.16 18.22
C LEU A 193 5.82 2.53 18.98
N ALA A 194 6.97 2.62 18.31
CA ALA A 194 8.21 3.08 18.93
C ALA A 194 8.04 4.47 19.56
N VAL A 195 7.46 5.43 18.82
CA VAL A 195 7.21 6.79 19.32
C VAL A 195 6.26 6.78 20.53
N VAL A 196 5.16 6.01 20.46
CA VAL A 196 4.15 5.95 21.53
C VAL A 196 4.69 5.28 22.78
N VAL A 197 5.38 4.14 22.65
CA VAL A 197 5.90 3.38 23.80
C VAL A 197 7.00 4.17 24.52
N ILE A 198 7.98 4.69 23.77
CA ILE A 198 9.08 5.47 24.35
C ILE A 198 8.55 6.77 24.94
N GLY A 199 7.69 7.49 24.21
CA GLY A 199 7.09 8.74 24.66
C GLY A 199 6.22 8.56 25.91
N GLY A 200 5.35 7.54 25.90
CA GLY A 200 4.46 7.22 27.01
C GLY A 200 5.21 6.80 28.27
N PHE A 201 6.23 5.94 28.13
CA PHE A 201 7.05 5.50 29.26
C PHE A 201 7.74 6.68 29.97
N ILE A 202 8.32 7.61 29.20
CA ILE A 202 9.02 8.76 29.77
C ILE A 202 8.04 9.76 30.40
N VAL A 203 6.88 9.99 29.80
CA VAL A 203 5.83 10.85 30.39
C VAL A 203 5.32 10.29 31.71
N LEU A 204 5.08 8.98 31.79
CA LEU A 204 4.61 8.34 33.02
C LEU A 204 5.67 8.35 34.12
N TYR A 205 6.94 8.13 33.77
CA TYR A 205 8.05 8.17 34.73
C TYR A 205 8.29 9.58 35.31
N ASP A 206 8.10 10.61 34.48
CA ASP A 206 8.36 12.01 34.86
C ASP A 206 7.18 12.65 35.63
N GLN A 207 6.09 11.90 35.89
CA GLN A 207 5.00 12.40 36.73
C GLN A 207 5.42 12.37 38.21
N PRO A 208 5.30 13.49 38.95
CA PRO A 208 5.60 13.51 40.38
C PRO A 208 4.66 12.56 41.13
N SER A 209 5.23 11.73 42.02
CA SER A 209 4.49 10.74 42.80
C SER A 209 3.31 11.39 43.56
N PRO A 210 2.09 10.82 43.50
CA PRO A 210 0.89 11.43 44.09
C PRO A 210 0.87 11.47 45.63
N HIS A 211 1.85 10.85 46.30
CA HIS A 211 1.97 10.87 47.75
C HIS A 211 3.21 11.65 48.19
N PRO A 212 3.08 12.87 48.74
CA PRO A 212 4.17 13.48 49.48
C PRO A 212 4.39 12.62 50.74
N LEU A 213 5.57 12.00 50.84
CA LEU A 213 6.02 11.35 52.06
C LEU A 213 6.00 12.41 53.17
N LYS A 214 5.03 12.30 54.10
CA LYS A 214 5.01 13.14 55.30
C LYS A 214 6.29 12.85 56.08
N SER A 215 7.19 13.82 56.10
CA SER A 215 8.33 13.86 57.01
C SER A 215 7.80 13.80 58.44
N VAL A 216 7.96 12.65 59.10
CA VAL A 216 7.80 12.53 60.55
C VAL A 216 8.99 13.27 61.18
N LYS A 217 8.70 14.38 61.86
CA LYS A 217 9.67 15.08 62.72
C LYS A 217 9.87 14.33 64.03
#